data_AF-A0A0K1PVF0-F1
#
_entry.id   AF-A0A0K1PVF0-F1
#
_cell.length_a   1.000
_cell.length_b   1.000
_cell.length_c   1.000
_cell.angle_alpha   90.00
_cell.angle_beta   90.00
_cell.angle_gamma   90.00
#
_symmetry.space_group_name_H-M   'P 1'
#
loop_
_entity.id
_entity.type
_entity.pdbx_description
1 polymer ?
#
loop_
_entity_poly.entity_id
_entity_poly.type
_entity_poly.pdbx_seq_one_letter_code
_entity_poly.pdbx_strand_id
1 'polypeptide(L)'
;MTHESGTRAIWRTAIALMVLWALSFGLSYVHLGAASLPVALAIAGMKAGLVAMVFMELVRAHLSVHVTLAAACLLSLILVGLTVADVLTRDKPPIEVPAIAKPWSSEKR
;
A
#
# COMPACT_ATOMS: atom_id res chain seq x y z
N MET A 1 -28.26 10.53 25.35
CA MET A 1 -28.88 10.57 24.01
C MET A 1 -28.03 9.71 23.07
N THR A 2 -28.63 8.63 22.55
CA THR A 2 -28.24 7.73 21.44
C THR A 2 -26.89 6.96 21.47
N HIS A 3 -26.80 5.86 22.22
CA HIS A 3 -25.73 4.85 22.03
C HIS A 3 -25.93 3.98 20.76
N GLU A 4 -27.13 3.94 20.18
CA GLU A 4 -27.42 3.07 19.02
C GLU A 4 -26.73 3.48 17.72
N SER A 5 -26.36 4.76 17.56
CA SER A 5 -25.79 5.27 16.31
C SER A 5 -24.34 4.82 16.09
N GLY A 6 -23.56 4.70 17.17
CA GLY A 6 -22.16 4.26 17.11
C GLY A 6 -22.02 2.81 16.66
N THR A 7 -22.83 1.90 17.23
CA THR A 7 -22.79 0.46 16.89
C THR A 7 -23.16 0.21 15.43
N ARG A 8 -24.16 0.92 14.91
CA ARG A 8 -24.56 0.82 13.49
C ARG A 8 -23.46 1.34 12.57
N ALA A 9 -22.79 2.44 12.92
CA ALA A 9 -21.67 2.97 12.14
C ALA A 9 -20.48 2.00 12.11
N ILE A 10 -20.11 1.41 13.25
CA ILE A 10 -19.04 0.41 13.34
C ILE A 10 -19.36 -0.80 12.46
N TRP A 11 -20.58 -1.33 12.54
CA TRP A 11 -21.00 -2.47 11.72
C TRP A 11 -20.99 -2.17 10.21
N ARG A 12 -21.45 -0.99 9.79
CA ARG A 12 -21.40 -0.57 8.38
C ARG A 12 -19.96 -0.48 7.87
N THR A 13 -19.06 0.10 8.67
CA THR A 13 -17.63 0.20 8.32
C THR A 13 -16.97 -1.17 8.30
N ALA A 14 -17.30 -2.07 9.24
CA ALA A 14 -16.79 -3.43 9.24
C ALA A 14 -17.19 -4.20 7.97
N ILE A 15 -18.46 -4.09 7.55
CA ILE A 15 -18.93 -4.68 6.29
C ILE A 15 -18.21 -4.06 5.09
N ALA A 16 -18.07 -2.73 5.05
CA ALA A 16 -17.33 -2.06 3.97
C ALA A 16 -15.87 -2.54 3.89
N LEU A 17 -15.20 -2.72 5.03
CA LEU A 17 -13.84 -3.26 5.10
C LEU A 17 -13.77 -4.70 4.62
N MET A 18 -14.76 -5.55 4.96
CA MET A 18 -14.83 -6.93 4.47
C MET A 18 -15.02 -6.96 2.95
N VAL A 19 -15.85 -6.08 2.38
CA VAL A 19 -16.02 -5.95 0.92
C VAL A 19 -14.72 -5.51 0.26
N LEU A 20 -14.04 -4.49 0.79
CA LEU A 20 -12.75 -4.04 0.25
C LEU A 20 -11.66 -5.11 0.39
N TRP A 21 -11.69 -5.92 1.45
CA TRP A 21 -10.78 -7.05 1.63
C TRP A 21 -11.05 -8.13 0.58
N ALA A 22 -12.31 -8.54 0.41
CA ALA A 22 -12.71 -9.52 -0.59
C ALA A 22 -12.40 -9.05 -2.02
N LEU A 23 -12.60 -7.75 -2.31
CA LEU A 23 -12.24 -7.17 -3.60
C LEU A 23 -10.74 -7.21 -3.83
N SER A 24 -9.94 -6.84 -2.84
CA SER A 24 -8.47 -6.90 -2.91
C SER A 24 -7.94 -8.33 -3.11
N PHE A 25 -8.58 -9.30 -2.45
CA PHE A 25 -8.26 -10.71 -2.61
C PHE A 25 -8.68 -11.23 -3.98
N GLY A 26 -9.90 -10.92 -4.43
CA GLY A 26 -10.40 -11.32 -5.74
C GLY A 26 -9.56 -10.73 -6.88
N LEU A 27 -9.19 -9.46 -6.80
CA LEU A 27 -8.34 -8.82 -7.80
C LEU A 27 -6.92 -9.40 -7.86
N SER A 28 -6.42 -10.08 -6.81
CA SER A 28 -5.11 -10.73 -6.89
C SER A 28 -5.08 -11.89 -7.87
N TYR A 29 -6.24 -12.47 -8.18
CA TYR A 29 -6.38 -13.53 -9.18
C TYR A 29 -6.67 -13.00 -10.59
N VAL A 30 -6.97 -11.70 -10.73
CA VAL A 30 -7.25 -11.07 -12.02
C VAL A 30 -5.98 -10.37 -12.52
N HIS A 31 -5.59 -10.65 -13.75
CA HIS A 31 -4.42 -10.01 -14.35
C HIS A 31 -4.79 -8.63 -14.92
N LEU A 32 -4.70 -7.60 -14.08
CA LEU A 32 -4.95 -6.20 -14.49
C LEU A 32 -3.74 -5.57 -15.21
N GLY A 33 -2.63 -6.31 -15.39
CA GLY A 33 -1.40 -5.81 -16.00
C GLY A 33 -0.87 -4.57 -15.27
N ALA A 34 -0.58 -3.50 -16.00
CA ALA A 34 -0.07 -2.24 -15.45
C ALA A 34 -1.03 -1.54 -14.46
N ALA A 35 -2.33 -1.84 -14.52
CA ALA A 35 -3.32 -1.27 -13.60
C ALA A 35 -3.36 -1.98 -12.23
N SER A 36 -2.69 -3.13 -12.07
CA SER A 36 -2.69 -3.89 -10.81
C SER A 36 -2.20 -3.06 -9.62
N LEU A 37 -1.06 -2.40 -9.77
CA LEU A 37 -0.44 -1.58 -8.72
C LEU A 37 -1.32 -0.37 -8.32
N PRO A 38 -1.74 0.53 -9.24
CA PRO A 38 -2.53 1.69 -8.85
C PRO A 38 -3.89 1.30 -8.24
N VAL A 39 -4.54 0.25 -8.75
CA VAL A 39 -5.80 -0.24 -8.18
C VAL A 39 -5.59 -0.83 -6.78
N ALA A 40 -4.53 -1.63 -6.58
CA ALA A 40 -4.19 -2.16 -5.27
C ALA A 40 -3.91 -1.05 -4.25
N LEU A 41 -3.16 -0.01 -4.64
CA LEU A 41 -2.91 1.17 -3.81
C LEU A 41 -4.19 1.93 -3.48
N ALA A 42 -5.08 2.14 -4.45
CA ALA A 42 -6.34 2.83 -4.22
C ALA A 42 -7.22 2.10 -3.21
N ILE A 43 -7.33 0.77 -3.34
CA ILE A 43 -8.08 -0.07 -2.39
C ILE A 43 -7.42 -0.04 -1.01
N ALA A 44 -6.09 -0.14 -0.93
CA ALA A 44 -5.35 -0.07 0.33
C ALA A 44 -5.55 1.29 1.03
N GLY A 45 -5.45 2.40 0.30
CA GLY A 45 -5.69 3.75 0.82
C GLY A 45 -7.11 3.94 1.34
N MET A 46 -8.11 3.42 0.64
CA MET A 46 -9.51 3.49 1.06
C MET A 46 -9.77 2.70 2.35
N LYS A 47 -9.16 1.51 2.50
CA LYS A 47 -9.21 0.74 3.75
C LYS A 47 -8.58 1.51 4.90
N ALA A 48 -7.37 2.05 4.69
CA ALA A 48 -6.65 2.82 5.70
C ALA A 48 -7.46 4.05 6.14
N GLY A 49 -8.08 4.77 5.20
CA GLY A 49 -8.94 5.91 5.48
C GLY A 49 -10.16 5.56 6.34
N LEU A 50 -10.87 4.47 6.00
CA LEU A 50 -12.00 3.96 6.80
C LEU A 50 -11.58 3.60 8.23
N VAL A 51 -10.43 2.92 8.37
CA VAL A 51 -9.88 2.55 9.68
C VAL A 51 -9.53 3.79 10.49
N ALA A 52 -8.80 4.74 9.89
CA ALA A 52 -8.40 5.96 10.56
C ALA A 52 -9.61 6.79 11.02
N MET A 53 -10.60 7.01 10.14
CA MET A 53 -11.75 7.85 10.48
C MET A 53 -12.64 7.24 11.58
N VAL A 54 -12.88 5.92 11.54
CA VAL A 54 -13.89 5.27 12.39
C VAL A 54 -13.28 4.59 13.61
N PHE A 55 -12.20 3.83 13.44
CA PHE A 55 -11.63 3.02 14.51
C PHE A 55 -10.54 3.73 15.32
N MET A 56 -9.86 4.71 14.73
CA MET A 56 -8.91 5.57 15.47
C MET A 56 -9.57 6.85 16.03
N GLU A 57 -10.89 6.97 15.90
CA GLU A 57 -11.67 8.16 16.27
C GLU A 57 -11.07 9.47 15.74
N LEU A 58 -10.42 9.43 14.56
CA LEU A 58 -9.68 10.57 14.04
C LEU A 58 -10.58 11.79 13.81
N VAL A 59 -11.88 11.56 13.57
CA VAL A 59 -12.90 12.62 13.46
C VAL A 59 -13.09 13.41 14.76
N ARG A 60 -12.86 12.81 15.93
CA ARG A 60 -12.91 13.48 17.26
C ARG A 60 -11.53 13.82 17.82
N ALA A 61 -10.47 13.45 17.12
CA ALA A 61 -9.11 13.67 17.60
C ALA A 61 -8.73 15.15 17.60
N HIS A 62 -7.83 15.51 18.52
CA HIS A 62 -7.30 16.87 18.64
C HIS A 62 -6.44 17.24 17.42
N LEU A 63 -6.27 18.54 17.16
CA LEU A 63 -5.55 19.05 15.98
C LEU A 63 -4.13 18.45 15.83
N SER A 64 -3.46 18.16 16.94
CA SER A 64 -2.14 17.53 16.95
C SER A 64 -2.12 16.20 16.20
N VAL A 65 -3.18 15.39 16.31
CA VAL A 65 -3.26 14.07 15.65
C VAL A 65 -3.42 14.24 14.14
N HIS A 66 -4.19 15.25 13.69
CA HIS A 66 -4.33 15.56 12.26
C HIS A 66 -3.02 16.03 11.65
N VAL A 67 -2.26 16.87 12.37
CA VAL A 67 -0.93 17.31 11.95
C VAL A 67 0.04 16.12 11.85
N THR A 68 0.03 15.22 12.84
CA THR A 68 0.86 14.00 12.79
C THR A 68 0.48 13.11 11.61
N LEU A 69 -0.82 12.91 11.34
CA LEU A 69 -1.26 12.14 10.18
C LEU A 69 -0.82 12.80 8.87
N ALA A 70 -0.99 14.12 8.75
CA ALA A 70 -0.55 14.87 7.57
C ALA A 70 0.97 14.76 7.38
N ALA A 71 1.75 14.87 8.45
CA ALA A 71 3.20 14.69 8.42
C ALA A 71 3.60 13.26 8.01
N ALA A 72 2.93 12.24 8.54
CA ALA A 72 3.17 10.84 8.17
C ALA A 72 2.84 10.58 6.69
N CYS A 73 1.71 11.09 6.19
CA CYS A 73 1.33 10.99 4.78
C CYS A 73 2.33 11.73 3.88
N LEU A 74 2.72 12.96 4.24
CA LEU A 74 3.68 13.75 3.49
C LEU A 74 5.05 13.05 3.43
N LEU A 75 5.55 12.58 4.57
CA LEU A 75 6.80 11.84 4.65
C LEU A 75 6.73 10.56 3.80
N SER A 76 5.64 9.80 3.89
CA SER A 76 5.46 8.58 3.11
C SER A 76 5.46 8.87 1.60
N LEU A 77 4.78 9.93 1.16
CA LEU A 77 4.80 10.37 -0.24
C LEU A 77 6.21 10.76 -0.69
N ILE A 78 6.96 11.48 0.15
CA ILE A 78 8.36 11.84 -0.13
C ILE A 78 9.22 10.57 -0.29
N LEU A 79 9.09 9.60 0.62
CA LEU A 79 9.87 8.35 0.57
C LEU A 79 9.52 7.50 -0.65
N VAL A 80 8.23 7.38 -0.99
CA VAL A 80 7.79 6.69 -2.21
C VAL A 80 8.32 7.41 -3.45
N GLY A 81 8.22 8.73 -3.49
CA GLY A 81 8.75 9.54 -4.58
C GLY A 81 10.27 9.38 -4.76
N LEU A 82 11.03 9.41 -3.66
CA LEU A 82 12.47 9.13 -3.65
C LEU A 82 12.79 7.72 -4.13
N THR A 83 12.00 6.72 -3.75
CA THR A 83 12.17 5.34 -4.22
C THR A 83 11.96 5.22 -5.73
N VAL A 84 10.93 5.89 -6.26
CA VAL A 84 10.68 5.94 -7.71
C VAL A 84 11.81 6.69 -8.42
N ALA A 85 12.24 7.83 -7.87
CA ALA A 85 13.35 8.61 -8.43
C ALA A 85 14.66 7.81 -8.45
N ASP A 86 14.96 7.06 -7.38
CA ASP A 86 16.10 6.15 -7.32
C ASP A 86 16.05 5.15 -8.48
N VAL A 87 14.94 4.43 -8.65
CA VAL A 87 14.79 3.44 -9.74
C VAL A 87 14.94 4.08 -11.12
N LEU A 88 14.40 5.28 -11.33
CA LEU A 88 14.44 5.96 -12.64
C LEU A 88 15.81 6.57 -12.96
N THR A 89 16.56 7.01 -11.95
CA THR A 89 17.88 7.65 -12.12
C THR A 89 19.04 6.67 -11.94
N ARG A 90 18.75 5.44 -11.53
CA ARG A 90 19.77 4.40 -11.31
C ARG A 90 20.47 4.05 -12.61
N ASP A 91 21.75 4.39 -12.67
CA ASP A 91 22.65 3.91 -13.71
C ASP A 91 22.83 2.38 -13.64
N LYS A 92 23.12 1.78 -14.80
CA LYS A 92 23.45 0.35 -14.88
C LYS A 92 24.70 0.08 -14.03
N PRO A 93 24.73 -1.03 -13.26
CA PRO A 93 25.89 -1.36 -12.44
C PRO A 93 27.17 -1.38 -13.30
N PRO A 94 28.26 -0.72 -12.88
CA PRO A 94 29.55 -0.74 -13.58
C PRO A 94 30.25 -2.10 -13.60
N ILE A 95 29.63 -3.13 -13.01
CA ILE A 95 30.20 -4.47 -12.93
C ILE A 95 29.92 -5.15 -14.27
N GLU A 96 30.86 -5.03 -15.20
CA GLU A 96 31.10 -6.12 -16.14
C GLU A 96 31.36 -7.34 -15.27
N VAL A 97 30.38 -8.26 -15.22
CA VAL A 97 30.60 -9.56 -14.60
C VAL A 97 31.83 -10.10 -15.31
N PRO A 98 32.99 -10.27 -14.62
CA PRO A 98 34.12 -10.92 -15.28
C PRO A 98 33.58 -12.22 -15.85
N ALA A 99 34.03 -12.62 -17.03
CA ALA A 99 33.67 -13.91 -17.61
C ALA A 99 34.20 -15.03 -16.70
N ILE A 100 33.61 -15.19 -15.53
CA ILE A 100 33.65 -16.38 -14.72
C ILE A 100 32.87 -17.35 -15.59
N ALA A 101 33.58 -17.97 -16.52
CA ALA A 101 33.11 -19.10 -17.30
C ALA A 101 32.37 -19.99 -16.31
N LYS A 102 31.05 -20.15 -16.47
CA LYS A 102 30.22 -20.98 -15.58
C LYS A 102 30.92 -22.35 -15.48
N PRO A 103 31.62 -22.68 -14.37
CA PRO A 103 32.47 -23.86 -14.35
C PRO A 103 31.65 -25.15 -14.28
N TRP A 104 30.34 -25.02 -14.08
CA TRP A 104 29.40 -26.13 -13.95
C TRP A 104 28.66 -26.48 -15.25
N SER A 105 28.94 -25.82 -16.38
CA SER A 105 28.35 -26.18 -17.70
C SER A 105 28.97 -27.46 -18.32
N SER A 106 29.72 -28.24 -17.55
CA SER A 106 30.48 -29.40 -18.01
C SER A 106 29.71 -30.73 -17.88
N GLU A 107 28.38 -30.72 -17.96
CA GLU A 107 27.62 -31.98 -17.94
C GLU A 107 27.43 -32.54 -19.36
N LYS A 108 27.70 -33.84 -19.44
CA LYS A 108 28.25 -34.55 -20.60
C LYS A 108 27.14 -35.10 -21.50
N ARG A 109 27.55 -35.32 -22.76
CA ARG A 109 26.78 -36.05 -23.79
C ARG A 109 26.39 -37.45 -23.33
#